data_AF-A0A359B0D8-F1
#
_entry.id   AF-A0A359B0D8-F1
#
_cell.length_a   1.000
_cell.length_b   1.000
_cell.length_c   1.000
_cell.angle_alpha   90.00
_cell.angle_beta   90.00
_cell.angle_gamma   90.00
#
_symmetry.space_group_name_H-M   'P 1'
#
loop_
_entity.id
_entity.type
_entity.pdbx_description
1 polymer ?
#
loop_
_entity_poly.entity_id
_entity_poly.type
_entity_poly.pdbx_seq_one_letter_code
_entity_poly.pdbx_strand_id
1 'polypeptide(L)' 'MTKKERYKHVIEWFAANAPSAETELHYNNPYQLLVAVILSAQCTDKRVN' A
#
# COMPACT_ATOMS: atom_id res chain seq x y z
N MET A 1 15.34 20.94 -11.15
CA MET A 1 14.79 19.57 -11.10
C MET A 1 13.52 19.49 -11.95
N THR A 2 13.53 18.65 -12.98
CA THR A 2 12.36 18.36 -13.81
C THR A 2 11.30 17.58 -13.02
N LYS A 3 10.06 17.52 -13.53
CA LYS A 3 8.99 16.71 -12.92
C LYS A 3 9.43 15.24 -12.80
N LYS A 4 10.09 14.70 -13.83
CA LYS A 4 10.58 13.32 -13.88
C LYS A 4 11.65 13.04 -12.81
N GLU A 5 12.63 13.93 -12.67
CA GLU A 5 13.67 13.82 -11.64
C GLU A 5 13.09 13.85 -10.23
N ARG A 6 12.06 14.68 -9.99
CA ARG A 6 11.39 14.76 -8.69
C ARG A 6 10.74 13.43 -8.29
N TYR A 7 9.94 12.84 -9.18
CA TYR A 7 9.30 11.56 -8.88
C TYR A 7 10.34 10.45 -8.68
N LYS A 8 11.41 10.45 -9.48
CA LYS A 8 12.51 9.50 -9.33
C LYS A 8 13.11 9.57 -7.93
N HIS A 9 13.46 10.77 -7.46
CA HIS A 9 14.04 10.92 -6.12
C HIS A 9 13.09 10.54 -4.98
N VAL A 10 11.79 10.84 -5.11
CA VAL A 10 10.79 10.44 -4.09
C VAL A 10 10.69 8.91 -4.01
N ILE A 11 10.60 8.24 -5.16
CA ILE A 11 10.50 6.77 -5.20
C ILE A 11 11.78 6.13 -4.67
N GLU A 12 12.97 6.63 -5.07
CA GLU A 12 14.26 6.15 -4.56
C GLU A 12 14.36 6.28 -3.03
N TRP A 13 13.87 7.41 -2.48
CA TRP A 13 13.84 7.60 -1.05
C TRP A 13 12.93 6.56 -0.35
N PHE A 14 11.72 6.33 -0.85
CA PHE A 14 10.82 5.33 -0.26
C PHE A 14 11.36 3.90 -0.41
N ALA A 15 11.98 3.56 -1.54
CA ALA A 15 12.60 2.25 -1.73
C ALA A 15 13.72 1.98 -0.71
N ALA A 16 14.48 3.02 -0.32
CA ALA A 16 15.55 2.90 0.68
C ALA A 16 15.04 2.95 2.14
N ASN A 17 14.00 3.74 2.42
CA ASN A 17 13.56 4.04 3.79
C ASN A 17 12.27 3.31 4.22
N ALA A 18 11.53 2.72 3.28
CA ALA A 18 10.34 1.90 3.53
C ALA A 18 10.39 0.59 2.70
N PRO A 19 11.42 -0.26 2.90
CA PRO A 19 11.71 -1.38 2.01
C PRO A 19 10.69 -2.53 2.02
N SER A 20 9.82 -2.60 3.05
CA SER A 20 8.86 -3.68 3.25
C SER A 20 7.40 -3.17 3.26
N ALA A 21 7.08 -2.24 2.35
CA ALA A 21 5.72 -1.75 2.21
C ALA A 21 4.83 -2.84 1.59
N GLU A 22 3.93 -3.39 2.41
CA GLU A 22 2.91 -4.38 2.01
C GLU A 22 1.51 -3.86 2.37
N THR A 23 0.46 -4.58 1.98
CA THR A 23 -0.90 -4.23 2.42
C THR A 23 -1.06 -4.41 3.92
N GLU A 24 -1.78 -3.50 4.58
CA GLU A 24 -2.09 -3.63 6.02
C GLU A 24 -3.32 -4.52 6.28
N LEU A 25 -4.03 -4.95 5.23
CA LEU A 25 -5.18 -5.85 5.37
C LEU A 25 -4.73 -7.24 5.84
N HIS A 26 -5.41 -7.79 6.85
CA HIS A 26 -5.19 -9.14 7.34
C HIS A 26 -5.87 -10.16 6.42
N TYR A 27 -5.10 -11.10 5.84
CA TYR A 27 -5.63 -12.19 5.03
C TYR A 27 -4.70 -13.41 5.08
N ASN A 28 -5.28 -14.61 4.94
CA ASN A 28 -4.55 -15.88 4.88
C ASN A 28 -4.65 -16.55 3.50
N ASN A 29 -5.47 -16.02 2.60
CA ASN A 29 -5.64 -16.54 1.24
C ASN A 29 -6.17 -15.46 0.28
N PRO A 30 -6.07 -15.67 -1.05
CA PRO A 30 -6.50 -14.68 -2.04
C PRO A 30 -7.99 -14.31 -1.97
N TYR A 31 -8.85 -15.25 -1.56
CA TYR A 31 -10.28 -14.99 -1.41
C TYR A 31 -10.56 -14.02 -0.24
N GLN A 32 -9.86 -14.17 0.88
CA GLN A 32 -9.95 -13.24 2.01
C GLN A 32 -9.49 -11.84 1.60
N LEU A 33 -8.38 -11.72 0.87
CA LEU A 33 -7.90 -10.43 0.39
C LEU A 33 -8.92 -9.76 -0.54
N LEU A 34 -9.54 -10.51 -1.46
CA LEU A 34 -10.58 -9.98 -2.34
C LEU A 34 -11.74 -9.36 -1.55
N VAL A 35 -12.24 -10.07 -0.52
CA VAL A 35 -13.34 -9.56 0.32
C VAL A 35 -12.89 -8.36 1.14
N ALA A 36 -11.69 -8.41 1.74
CA ALA A 36 -11.13 -7.32 2.54
C ALA A 36 -10.99 -6.02 1.71
N VAL A 37 -10.56 -6.12 0.46
CA VAL A 37 -10.46 -4.99 -0.47
C VAL A 37 -11.83 -4.41 -0.84
N ILE A 38 -12.86 -5.24 -1.00
CA ILE A 38 -14.23 -4.75 -1.25
C ILE A 38 -14.74 -3.96 -0.03
N LEU A 39 -14.46 -4.45 1.18
CA LEU A 39 -14.88 -3.81 2.43
C LEU A 39 -14.09 -2.54 2.78
N SER A 40 -12.87 -2.37 2.24
CA SER A 40 -12.05 -1.18 2.49
C SER A 40 -12.55 0.07 1.76
N ALA A 41 -13.55 -0.05 0.89
CA ALA A 41 -14.16 1.09 0.21
C ALA A 41 -14.63 2.16 1.22
N GLN A 42 -14.01 3.35 1.15
CA GLN A 42 -14.28 4.48 2.06
C GLN A 42 -14.08 4.12 3.55
N CYS A 43 -13.17 3.19 3.85
CA CYS A 43 -12.85 2.73 5.19
C CYS A 43 -11.34 2.68 5.41
N THR A 44 -10.90 2.50 6.65
CA THR A 44 -9.49 2.26 6.98
C THR A 44 -9.23 0.77 7.11
N ASP A 45 -8.03 0.31 6.74
CA ASP A 45 -7.63 -1.10 6.90
C ASP A 45 -7.81 -1.56 8.35
N LYS A 46 -7.51 -0.68 9.33
CA LYS A 46 -7.77 -0.93 10.78
C LYS A 46 -9.23 -1.25 11.12
N ARG A 47 -10.21 -0.76 10.36
CA ARG A 47 -11.64 -1.04 10.57
C ARG A 47 -12.12 -2.28 9.82
N VAL A 48 -11.41 -2.67 8.75
CA VAL A 48 -11.65 -3.92 8.02
C VAL A 48 -11.05 -5.11 8.77
N ASN A 49 -9.87 -4.93 9.36
CA ASN A 49 -9.13 -5.91 10.16
C ASN A 49 -9.79 -6.21 11.50
#